data_AF-A0A7C1P8N8-F1
#
_entry.id   AF-A0A7C1P8N8-F1
#
_cell.length_a   1.000
_cell.length_b   1.000
_cell.length_c   1.000
_cell.angle_alpha   90.00
_cell.angle_beta   90.00
_cell.angle_gamma   90.00
#
_symmetry.space_group_name_H-M   'P 1'
#
loop_
_entity.id
_entity.type
_entity.pdbx_description
1 polymer ?
#
loop_
_entity_poly.entity_id
_entity_poly.type
_entity_poly.pdbx_seq_one_letter_code
_entity_poly.pdbx_strand_id
1 'polypeptide(L)'
;MKPKFPTGERGAALLMTCLVIAAFLLLAGALTDLARAWVAREDLQTAVDAAALAGAAGTEGRTRYVEITVGYGHCETCCDEDSCWCCCQCDPPVTLRGTEKYLVEQGGWRRGTCCDRFLGTEERWIRYPADTRQVAEEILNINWPDLLEEKKWSDVTVYPDYNPYGPSVRARTQGSLSTVLLKLAGIDEISPVRCGQSGTFYDVVRDGWFLGRNRPPLDACSN
;
A
#
# COMPACT_ATOMS: atom_id res chain seq x y z
N MET A 1 -27.81 18.22 -62.99
CA MET A 1 -27.56 16.77 -63.06
C MET A 1 -28.46 16.09 -62.04
N LYS A 2 -29.44 15.26 -62.46
CA LYS A 2 -30.23 14.44 -61.54
C LYS A 2 -29.43 13.16 -61.24
N PRO A 3 -29.16 12.80 -59.98
CA PRO A 3 -28.49 11.55 -59.66
C PRO A 3 -29.36 10.38 -60.16
N LYS A 4 -28.82 9.63 -61.12
CA LYS A 4 -29.46 8.41 -61.64
C LYS A 4 -29.13 7.30 -60.66
N PHE A 5 -30.01 7.04 -59.70
CA PHE A 5 -29.86 5.92 -58.79
C PHE A 5 -29.92 4.61 -59.59
N PRO A 6 -28.99 3.67 -59.39
CA PRO A 6 -29.01 2.39 -60.09
C PRO A 6 -30.22 1.57 -59.61
N THR A 7 -31.31 1.57 -60.39
CA THR A 7 -32.49 0.74 -60.15
C THR A 7 -32.25 -0.68 -60.68
N GLY A 8 -32.13 -1.65 -59.76
CA GLY A 8 -31.93 -3.08 -60.02
C GLY A 8 -31.14 -3.78 -58.90
N GLU A 9 -30.94 -5.11 -59.00
CA GLU A 9 -30.23 -5.96 -58.01
C GLU A 9 -28.85 -5.40 -57.58
N ARG A 10 -28.17 -4.68 -58.49
CA ARG A 10 -26.89 -4.01 -58.22
C ARG A 10 -26.99 -2.85 -57.22
N GLY A 11 -28.11 -2.11 -57.23
CA GLY A 11 -28.37 -1.05 -56.27
C GLY A 11 -28.67 -1.59 -54.87
N ALA A 12 -29.38 -2.71 -54.80
CA ALA A 12 -29.63 -3.43 -53.55
C ALA A 12 -28.33 -4.00 -52.95
N ALA A 13 -27.47 -4.60 -53.76
CA ALA A 13 -26.16 -5.10 -53.33
C ALA A 13 -25.28 -3.97 -52.77
N LEU A 14 -25.30 -2.78 -53.40
CA LEU A 14 -24.51 -1.63 -52.95
C LEU A 14 -25.03 -1.09 -51.60
N LEU A 15 -26.36 -0.97 -51.45
CA LEU A 15 -26.98 -0.56 -50.18
C LEU A 15 -26.68 -1.55 -49.05
N MET A 16 -26.82 -2.85 -49.31
CA MET A 16 -26.49 -3.90 -48.33
C MET A 16 -25.02 -3.83 -47.92
N THR A 17 -24.12 -3.63 -48.88
CA THR A 17 -22.68 -3.48 -48.60
C THR A 17 -22.42 -2.26 -47.71
N CYS A 18 -23.03 -1.11 -48.01
CA CYS A 18 -22.91 0.09 -47.18
C CYS A 18 -23.44 -0.12 -45.75
N LEU A 19 -24.58 -0.80 -45.60
CA LEU A 19 -25.14 -1.11 -44.28
C LEU A 19 -24.25 -2.04 -43.47
N VAL A 20 -23.69 -3.07 -44.11
CA VAL A 20 -22.75 -4.00 -43.47
C VAL A 20 -21.47 -3.28 -43.03
N ILE A 21 -20.89 -2.44 -43.89
CA ILE A 21 -19.71 -1.62 -43.54
C ILE A 21 -20.05 -0.69 -42.37
N ALA A 22 -21.19 0.00 -42.40
CA ALA A 22 -21.62 0.87 -41.31
C ALA A 22 -21.79 0.10 -39.99
N ALA A 23 -22.39 -1.09 -40.03
CA ALA A 23 -22.53 -1.97 -38.86
C ALA A 23 -21.16 -2.39 -38.29
N PHE A 24 -20.20 -2.74 -39.15
CA PHE A 24 -18.84 -3.08 -38.71
C PHE A 24 -18.12 -1.88 -38.10
N LEU A 25 -18.27 -0.67 -38.64
CA LEU A 25 -17.67 0.54 -38.07
C LEU A 25 -18.25 0.87 -36.69
N LEU A 26 -19.56 0.69 -36.50
CA LEU A 26 -20.21 0.87 -35.20
C LEU A 26 -19.71 -0.15 -34.17
N LEU A 27 -19.61 -1.43 -34.56
CA LEU A 27 -19.03 -2.46 -33.70
C LEU A 27 -17.56 -2.17 -33.36
N ALA A 28 -16.77 -1.75 -34.33
CA ALA A 28 -15.35 -1.45 -34.13
C ALA A 28 -15.14 -0.31 -33.12
N GLY A 29 -15.91 0.78 -33.21
CA GLY A 29 -15.76 1.85 -32.23
C GLY A 29 -16.36 1.53 -30.86
N ALA A 30 -17.42 0.71 -30.77
CA ALA A 30 -17.90 0.19 -29.48
C ALA A 30 -16.83 -0.68 -28.79
N LEU A 31 -16.15 -1.54 -29.56
CA LEU A 31 -15.00 -2.31 -29.06
C LEU A 31 -13.84 -1.41 -28.65
N THR A 32 -13.63 -0.29 -29.34
CA THR A 32 -12.59 0.69 -29.00
C THR A 32 -12.88 1.38 -27.66
N ASP A 33 -14.14 1.78 -27.41
CA ASP A 33 -14.54 2.35 -26.12
C ASP A 33 -14.35 1.34 -24.97
N LEU A 34 -14.72 0.08 -25.18
CA LEU A 34 -14.51 -0.98 -24.19
C LEU A 34 -13.01 -1.25 -23.96
N ALA A 35 -12.20 -1.24 -25.02
CA ALA A 35 -10.75 -1.40 -24.90
C ALA A 35 -10.12 -0.26 -24.10
N ARG A 36 -10.50 1.00 -24.38
CA ARG A 36 -10.05 2.17 -23.59
C ARG A 36 -10.46 2.05 -22.12
N ALA A 37 -11.71 1.65 -21.87
CA ALA A 37 -12.20 1.44 -20.51
C ALA A 37 -11.44 0.34 -19.78
N TRP A 38 -11.09 -0.75 -20.46
CA TRP A 38 -10.32 -1.84 -19.90
C TRP A 38 -8.88 -1.41 -19.55
N VAL A 39 -8.22 -0.67 -20.45
CA VAL A 39 -6.87 -0.12 -20.19
C VAL A 39 -6.91 0.86 -19.02
N ALA A 40 -7.80 1.85 -19.04
CA ALA A 40 -7.94 2.82 -17.96
C ALA A 40 -8.23 2.15 -16.60
N ARG A 41 -9.00 1.05 -16.61
CA ARG A 41 -9.33 0.24 -15.44
C ARG A 41 -8.11 -0.51 -14.88
N GLU A 42 -7.17 -0.94 -15.73
CA GLU A 42 -5.94 -1.62 -15.32
C GLU A 42 -4.88 -0.63 -14.83
N ASP A 43 -4.73 0.51 -15.52
CA ASP A 43 -3.85 1.59 -15.07
C ASP A 43 -4.30 2.11 -13.70
N LEU A 44 -5.61 2.25 -13.49
CA LEU A 44 -6.17 2.66 -12.21
C LEU A 44 -5.93 1.61 -11.11
N GLN A 45 -5.89 0.32 -11.44
CA GLN A 45 -5.51 -0.74 -10.50
C GLN A 45 -4.03 -0.61 -10.11
N THR A 46 -3.16 -0.42 -11.10
CA THR A 46 -1.73 -0.20 -10.89
C THR A 46 -1.48 1.03 -10.01
N ALA A 47 -2.24 2.11 -10.22
CA ALA A 47 -2.14 3.33 -9.44
C ALA A 47 -2.53 3.12 -7.95
N VAL A 48 -3.62 2.41 -7.67
CA VAL A 48 -4.01 2.13 -6.27
C VAL A 48 -3.07 1.15 -5.60
N ASP A 49 -2.55 0.17 -6.32
CA ASP A 49 -1.58 -0.78 -5.77
C ASP A 49 -0.25 -0.10 -5.48
N ALA A 50 0.22 0.77 -6.37
CA ALA A 50 1.40 1.60 -6.16
C ALA A 50 1.21 2.54 -4.96
N ALA A 51 0.06 3.18 -4.83
CA ALA A 51 -0.26 4.05 -3.69
C ALA A 51 -0.31 3.29 -2.37
N ALA A 52 -1.02 2.16 -2.33
CA ALA A 52 -1.11 1.31 -1.15
C ALA A 52 0.28 0.77 -0.76
N LEU A 53 1.07 0.32 -1.73
CA LEU A 53 2.43 -0.16 -1.52
C LEU A 53 3.36 0.97 -1.04
N ALA A 54 3.29 2.15 -1.63
CA ALA A 54 4.09 3.30 -1.19
C ALA A 54 3.71 3.74 0.23
N GLY A 55 2.44 3.69 0.61
CA GLY A 55 2.04 3.92 1.99
C GLY A 55 2.58 2.84 2.95
N ALA A 56 2.50 1.57 2.56
CA ALA A 56 2.93 0.46 3.41
C ALA A 56 4.46 0.29 3.51
N ALA A 57 5.17 0.52 2.39
CA ALA A 57 6.61 0.28 2.22
C ALA A 57 7.45 1.56 2.12
N GLY A 58 6.90 2.63 1.56
CA GLY A 58 7.61 3.82 1.09
C GLY A 58 7.78 4.95 2.10
N THR A 59 7.23 4.88 3.31
CA THR A 59 7.61 5.85 4.33
C THR A 59 9.00 5.54 4.89
N GLU A 60 10.01 6.28 4.43
CA GLU A 60 11.23 6.57 5.17
C GLU A 60 10.84 7.08 6.55
N GLY A 61 10.66 6.19 7.52
CA GLY A 61 10.04 6.54 8.79
C GLY A 61 9.11 5.49 9.37
N ARG A 62 8.81 4.39 8.66
CA ARG A 62 8.17 3.22 9.27
C ARG A 62 9.02 2.75 10.43
N THR A 63 8.62 3.15 11.62
CA THR A 63 9.41 2.98 12.82
C THR A 63 8.91 1.71 13.47
N ARG A 64 9.76 0.68 13.45
CA ARG A 64 9.58 -0.49 14.30
C ARG A 64 9.91 -0.06 15.70
N TYR A 65 8.99 -0.30 16.61
CA TYR A 65 9.20 -0.10 18.02
C TYR A 65 9.35 -1.44 18.70
N VAL A 66 10.20 -1.44 19.71
CA VAL A 66 10.44 -2.59 20.56
C VAL A 66 10.37 -2.17 22.01
N GLU A 67 9.91 -3.10 22.81
CA GLU A 67 10.14 -3.14 24.24
C GLU A 67 11.15 -4.25 24.49
N ILE A 68 12.28 -3.93 25.12
CA ILE A 68 13.38 -4.87 25.37
C ILE A 68 13.71 -4.91 26.85
N THR A 69 14.15 -6.07 27.31
CA THR A 69 14.67 -6.26 28.67
C THR A 69 16.19 -6.33 28.60
N VAL A 70 16.86 -5.52 29.42
CA VAL A 70 18.32 -5.44 29.49
C VAL A 70 18.78 -5.47 30.94
N GLY A 71 19.97 -6.02 31.18
CA GLY A 71 20.64 -5.94 32.46
C GLY A 71 21.76 -4.91 32.40
N TYR A 72 21.90 -4.18 33.51
CA TYR A 72 23.04 -3.31 33.78
C TYR A 72 23.75 -3.81 35.04
N GLY A 73 24.74 -3.05 35.46
CA GLY A 73 25.49 -3.28 36.68
C GLY A 73 26.30 -2.05 37.02
N HIS A 74 26.82 -2.02 38.22
CA HIS A 74 27.66 -0.94 38.69
C HIS A 74 28.92 -1.51 39.34
N CYS A 75 29.89 -0.64 39.51
CA CYS A 75 31.16 -0.96 40.11
C CYS A 75 31.07 -0.75 41.63
N GLU A 76 31.22 -1.81 42.40
CA GLU A 76 31.52 -1.72 43.83
C GLU A 76 33.03 -1.89 44.03
N THR A 77 33.59 -1.16 45.00
CA THR A 77 35.02 -1.29 45.32
C THR A 77 35.22 -2.53 46.19
N CYS A 78 35.91 -3.53 45.65
CA CYS A 78 36.44 -4.65 46.42
C CYS A 78 37.90 -4.39 46.73
N CYS A 79 38.32 -4.72 47.94
CA CYS A 79 39.71 -4.63 48.36
C CYS A 79 40.15 -5.94 48.99
N ASP A 80 41.33 -6.41 48.58
CA ASP A 80 42.13 -7.36 49.35
C ASP A 80 43.21 -6.60 50.14
N GLU A 81 44.07 -7.33 50.86
CA GLU A 81 45.12 -6.77 51.72
C GLU A 81 46.09 -5.81 50.98
N ASP A 82 46.33 -6.03 49.69
CA ASP A 82 47.34 -5.31 48.92
C ASP A 82 46.80 -4.47 47.75
N SER A 83 45.51 -4.58 47.40
CA SER A 83 44.95 -3.79 46.29
C SER A 83 43.42 -3.72 46.31
N CYS A 84 42.88 -2.66 45.72
CA CYS A 84 41.45 -2.53 45.45
C CYS A 84 41.18 -2.58 43.94
N TRP A 85 40.12 -3.28 43.54
CA TRP A 85 39.65 -3.32 42.16
C TRP A 85 38.13 -3.19 42.07
N CYS A 86 37.64 -2.99 40.86
CA CYS A 86 36.22 -2.90 40.58
C CYS A 86 35.58 -4.30 40.58
N CYS A 87 34.76 -4.59 41.59
CA CYS A 87 33.84 -5.72 41.55
C CYS A 87 32.57 -5.31 40.83
N CYS A 88 32.21 -6.07 39.80
CA CYS A 88 30.98 -5.82 39.11
C CYS A 88 29.80 -6.41 39.88
N GLN A 89 28.86 -5.57 40.30
CA GLN A 89 27.57 -6.00 40.82
C GLN A 89 26.51 -5.79 39.75
N CYS A 90 25.82 -6.85 39.34
CA CYS A 90 24.76 -6.74 38.34
C CYS A 90 23.47 -6.21 38.99
N ASP A 91 22.88 -5.20 38.36
CA ASP A 91 21.61 -4.63 38.77
C ASP A 91 20.44 -5.52 38.30
N PRO A 92 19.25 -5.37 38.92
CA PRO A 92 18.03 -5.94 38.39
C PRO A 92 17.78 -5.53 36.94
N PRO A 93 17.26 -6.43 36.09
CA PRO A 93 16.89 -6.09 34.72
C PRO A 93 15.92 -4.91 34.65
N VAL A 94 16.06 -4.10 33.61
CA VAL A 94 15.16 -3.00 33.30
C VAL A 94 14.60 -3.14 31.89
N THR A 95 13.39 -2.64 31.71
CA THR A 95 12.71 -2.64 30.42
C THR A 95 12.85 -1.28 29.76
N LEU A 96 13.23 -1.27 28.49
CA LEU A 96 13.38 -0.06 27.67
C LEU A 96 12.41 -0.10 26.50
N ARG A 97 11.80 1.04 26.22
CA ARG A 97 10.88 1.22 25.11
C ARG A 97 11.41 2.25 24.14
N GLY A 98 11.44 1.92 22.85
CA GLY A 98 11.99 2.83 21.84
C GLY A 98 11.98 2.23 20.44
N THR A 99 12.69 2.89 19.54
CA THR A 99 12.82 2.40 18.16
C THR A 99 13.77 1.21 18.11
N GLU A 100 13.41 0.20 17.32
CA GLU A 100 14.24 -0.98 17.12
C GLU A 100 15.62 -0.62 16.55
N LYS A 101 15.64 0.34 15.62
CA LYS A 101 16.86 0.88 15.04
C LYS A 101 17.82 1.41 16.11
N TYR A 102 17.33 2.22 17.04
CA TYR A 102 18.18 2.78 18.09
C TYR A 102 18.55 1.74 19.14
N LEU A 103 17.55 1.08 19.72
CA LEU A 103 17.79 0.19 20.84
C LEU A 103 18.55 -1.07 20.40
N VAL A 104 18.06 -1.80 19.39
CA VAL A 104 18.58 -3.11 19.02
C VAL A 104 19.69 -3.01 17.98
N GLU A 105 19.44 -2.36 16.84
CA GLU A 105 20.40 -2.36 15.71
C GLU A 105 21.65 -1.53 16.02
N GLN A 106 21.49 -0.36 16.62
CA GLN A 106 22.59 0.53 17.02
C GLN A 106 23.14 0.20 18.41
N GLY A 107 22.49 -0.69 19.17
CA GLY A 107 22.89 -1.02 20.53
C GLY A 107 22.72 0.14 21.52
N GLY A 108 21.80 1.07 21.27
CA GLY A 108 21.53 2.24 22.11
C GLY A 108 21.02 1.92 23.52
N TRP A 109 20.74 0.64 23.81
CA TRP A 109 20.52 0.17 25.17
C TRP A 109 21.81 0.05 25.99
N ARG A 110 22.98 -0.06 25.37
CA ARG A 110 24.26 -0.23 26.08
C ARG A 110 24.61 1.05 26.83
N ARG A 111 25.04 0.91 28.08
CA ARG A 111 25.50 2.02 28.93
C ARG A 111 27.00 1.96 29.20
N GLY A 112 27.67 0.90 28.74
CA GLY A 112 29.08 0.66 29.01
C GLY A 112 29.33 0.24 30.45
N THR A 113 28.35 -0.37 31.11
CA THR A 113 28.54 -0.87 32.47
C THR A 113 29.11 -2.29 32.47
N CYS A 114 29.55 -2.74 33.65
CA CYS A 114 30.24 -4.01 33.79
C CYS A 114 29.34 -5.25 33.65
N CYS A 115 28.00 -5.10 33.66
CA CYS A 115 27.03 -6.18 33.42
C CYS A 115 26.06 -5.86 32.27
N ASP A 116 26.46 -5.05 31.27
CA ASP A 116 25.64 -4.79 30.09
C ASP A 116 25.25 -6.11 29.38
N ARG A 117 23.98 -6.50 29.47
CA ARG A 117 23.46 -7.73 28.83
C ARG A 117 22.10 -7.50 28.19
N PHE A 118 21.92 -7.99 26.97
CA PHE A 118 20.62 -8.06 26.31
C PHE A 118 19.89 -9.32 26.77
N LEU A 119 18.72 -9.18 27.40
CA LEU A 119 17.99 -10.32 27.95
C LEU A 119 16.84 -10.77 27.06
N GLY A 120 16.28 -9.87 26.24
CA GLY A 120 15.26 -10.24 25.27
C GLY A 120 14.49 -9.06 24.73
N THR A 121 13.62 -9.35 23.76
CA THR A 121 12.58 -8.43 23.30
C THR A 121 11.27 -8.88 23.95
N GLU A 122 10.60 -8.00 24.68
CA GLU A 122 9.29 -8.28 25.29
C GLU A 122 8.16 -8.10 24.30
N GLU A 123 8.18 -6.97 23.56
CA GLU A 123 7.14 -6.63 22.60
C GLU A 123 7.75 -6.00 21.34
N ARG A 124 7.17 -6.27 20.17
CA ARG A 124 7.50 -5.58 18.91
C ARG A 124 6.22 -5.15 18.20
N TRP A 125 6.17 -3.90 17.74
CA TRP A 125 5.05 -3.36 16.94
C TRP A 125 5.53 -2.34 15.92
N ILE A 126 4.64 -1.94 15.01
CA ILE A 126 4.92 -0.96 13.96
C ILE A 126 4.01 0.24 14.12
N ARG A 127 4.57 1.42 13.88
CA ARG A 127 3.81 2.66 13.73
C ARG A 127 4.08 3.26 12.36
N TYR A 128 3.00 3.51 11.63
CA TYR A 128 3.06 4.34 10.43
C TYR A 128 3.28 5.80 10.81
N PRO A 129 4.16 6.52 10.09
CA PRO A 129 4.27 7.97 10.19
C PRO A 129 2.93 8.69 9.96
N ALA A 130 2.83 9.92 10.47
CA ALA A 130 1.61 10.72 10.33
C ALA A 130 1.32 11.11 8.87
N ASP A 131 2.36 11.21 8.04
CA ASP A 131 2.35 11.55 6.62
C ASP A 131 2.14 10.34 5.70
N THR A 132 2.05 9.11 6.21
CA THR A 132 1.84 7.89 5.38
C THR A 132 0.66 8.03 4.43
N ARG A 133 -0.44 8.64 4.91
CA ARG A 133 -1.63 8.90 4.09
C ARG A 133 -1.30 9.85 2.94
N GLN A 134 -0.62 10.96 3.22
CA GLN A 134 -0.26 11.96 2.24
C GLN A 134 0.65 11.38 1.15
N VAL A 135 1.67 10.60 1.54
CA VAL A 135 2.57 9.94 0.58
C VAL A 135 1.79 9.02 -0.37
N ALA A 136 0.88 8.20 0.16
CA ALA A 136 0.05 7.33 -0.66
C ALA A 136 -0.91 8.13 -1.58
N GLU A 137 -1.47 9.24 -1.11
CA GLU A 137 -2.31 10.13 -1.92
C GLU A 137 -1.50 10.80 -3.06
N GLU A 138 -0.28 11.25 -2.79
CA GLU A 138 0.63 11.83 -3.79
C GLU A 138 1.00 10.81 -4.87
N ILE A 139 1.35 9.58 -4.47
CA ILE A 139 1.66 8.51 -5.41
C ILE A 139 0.44 8.12 -6.25
N LEU A 140 -0.76 8.09 -5.66
CA LEU A 140 -2.00 7.86 -6.40
C LEU A 140 -2.23 8.94 -7.45
N ASN A 141 -1.97 10.20 -7.11
CA ASN A 141 -2.16 11.33 -8.03
C ASN A 141 -1.13 11.33 -9.17
N ILE A 142 0.13 10.99 -8.87
CA ILE A 142 1.21 10.90 -9.89
C ILE A 142 0.92 9.78 -10.89
N ASN A 143 0.34 8.67 -10.44
CA ASN A 143 0.02 7.51 -11.28
C ASN A 143 -1.41 7.56 -11.82
N TRP A 144 -2.07 8.73 -11.81
CA TRP A 144 -3.42 8.84 -12.32
C TRP A 144 -3.45 8.55 -13.83
N PRO A 145 -4.32 7.64 -14.32
CA PRO A 145 -4.38 7.31 -15.74
C PRO A 145 -4.78 8.51 -16.61
N ASP A 146 -3.98 8.81 -17.63
CA ASP A 146 -4.23 9.90 -18.59
C ASP A 146 -5.54 9.74 -19.38
N LEU A 147 -6.02 8.50 -19.53
CA LEU A 147 -7.26 8.20 -20.24
C LEU A 147 -8.51 8.63 -19.46
N LEU A 148 -8.40 8.83 -18.14
CA LEU A 148 -9.53 9.25 -17.31
C LEU A 148 -9.63 10.77 -17.31
N GLU A 149 -10.82 11.27 -17.62
CA GLU A 149 -11.08 12.71 -17.75
C GLU A 149 -11.15 13.40 -16.39
N GLU A 150 -11.72 12.70 -15.41
CA GLU A 150 -11.94 13.25 -14.08
C GLU A 150 -11.74 12.17 -13.00
N LYS A 151 -11.14 12.61 -11.90
CA LYS A 151 -11.12 11.89 -10.63
C LYS A 151 -12.39 12.19 -9.85
N LYS A 152 -13.33 11.25 -9.81
CA LYS A 152 -14.59 11.41 -9.07
C LYS A 152 -14.34 11.47 -7.57
N TRP A 153 -13.52 10.56 -7.06
CA TRP A 153 -13.05 10.57 -5.67
C TRP A 153 -11.85 9.64 -5.49
N SER A 154 -11.09 9.85 -4.42
CA SER A 154 -10.14 8.89 -3.87
C SER A 154 -10.20 8.86 -2.36
N ASP A 155 -9.94 7.70 -1.79
CA ASP A 155 -9.80 7.48 -0.36
C ASP A 155 -8.51 6.70 -0.09
N VAL A 156 -7.72 7.18 0.87
CA VAL A 156 -6.57 6.47 1.40
C VAL A 156 -6.78 6.29 2.90
N THR A 157 -6.74 5.04 3.35
CA THR A 157 -6.92 4.68 4.75
C THR A 157 -5.70 3.92 5.25
N VAL A 158 -5.14 4.35 6.38
CA VAL A 158 -4.04 3.66 7.07
C VAL A 158 -4.63 2.89 8.25
N TYR A 159 -4.46 1.57 8.24
CA TYR A 159 -4.91 0.69 9.31
C TYR A 159 -3.73 0.38 10.25
N PRO A 160 -3.84 0.71 11.55
CA PRO A 160 -2.82 0.36 12.55
C PRO A 160 -2.87 -1.13 12.91
N ASP A 161 -1.89 -1.63 13.65
CA ASP A 161 -1.71 -3.07 13.92
C ASP A 161 -2.87 -3.73 14.70
N TYR A 162 -3.59 -2.98 15.53
CA TYR A 162 -4.72 -3.47 16.31
C TYR A 162 -6.02 -3.58 15.51
N ASN A 163 -6.03 -3.10 14.26
CA ASN A 163 -7.19 -3.19 13.38
C ASN A 163 -7.17 -4.53 12.62
N PRO A 164 -8.31 -5.21 12.41
CA PRO A 164 -8.35 -6.45 11.63
C PRO A 164 -7.90 -6.29 10.17
N TYR A 165 -8.02 -5.09 9.61
CA TYR A 165 -7.49 -4.73 8.29
C TYR A 165 -6.04 -4.25 8.36
N GLY A 166 -5.40 -4.23 9.53
CA GLY A 166 -4.06 -3.71 9.74
C GLY A 166 -3.03 -4.75 10.19
N PRO A 167 -1.74 -4.36 10.23
CA PRO A 167 -1.22 -3.08 9.78
C PRO A 167 -1.13 -3.04 8.25
N SER A 168 -1.84 -2.12 7.61
CA SER A 168 -1.90 -2.01 6.15
C SER A 168 -2.26 -0.61 5.70
N VAL A 169 -2.04 -0.32 4.43
CA VAL A 169 -2.56 0.89 3.78
C VAL A 169 -3.47 0.45 2.65
N ARG A 170 -4.66 1.05 2.58
CA ARG A 170 -5.64 0.86 1.52
C ARG A 170 -5.77 2.14 0.71
N ALA A 171 -5.75 2.02 -0.60
CA ALA A 171 -6.11 3.09 -1.53
C ALA A 171 -7.33 2.65 -2.35
N ARG A 172 -8.31 3.52 -2.48
CA ARG A 172 -9.53 3.29 -3.26
C ARG A 172 -9.81 4.52 -4.10
N THR A 173 -10.26 4.33 -5.33
CA THR A 173 -10.51 5.46 -6.24
C THR A 173 -11.57 5.15 -7.28
N GLN A 174 -12.18 6.21 -7.82
CA GLN A 174 -13.07 6.15 -8.95
C GLN A 174 -12.71 7.23 -9.97
N GLY A 175 -12.60 6.82 -11.24
CA GLY A 175 -12.43 7.72 -12.37
C GLY A 175 -13.68 7.83 -13.24
N SER A 176 -13.62 8.75 -14.20
CA SER A 176 -14.60 8.96 -15.27
C SER A 176 -13.92 8.78 -16.64
N LEU A 177 -14.57 8.07 -17.55
CA LEU A 177 -14.17 7.94 -18.95
C LEU A 177 -15.37 8.18 -19.86
N SER A 178 -15.31 9.20 -20.72
CA SER A 178 -16.34 9.41 -21.74
C SER A 178 -16.28 8.33 -22.83
N THR A 179 -17.46 7.95 -23.31
CA THR A 179 -17.58 7.05 -24.47
C THR A 179 -17.90 7.84 -25.73
N VAL A 180 -17.50 7.31 -26.88
CA VAL A 180 -17.74 7.95 -28.18
C VAL A 180 -18.89 7.26 -28.91
N LEU A 181 -18.81 5.94 -29.10
CA LEU A 181 -19.84 5.17 -29.79
C LEU A 181 -20.84 4.52 -28.85
N LEU A 182 -20.43 4.14 -27.63
CA LEU A 182 -21.39 3.61 -26.66
C LEU A 182 -22.44 4.65 -26.23
N LYS A 183 -22.13 5.94 -26.40
CA LYS A 183 -23.07 7.05 -26.25
C LYS A 183 -24.30 6.93 -27.17
N LEU A 184 -24.15 6.36 -28.37
CA LEU A 184 -25.28 6.09 -29.28
C LEU A 184 -26.24 5.03 -28.72
N ALA A 185 -25.76 4.19 -27.80
CA ALA A 185 -26.54 3.22 -27.04
C ALA A 185 -26.99 3.73 -25.66
N GLY A 186 -26.80 5.04 -25.37
CA GLY A 186 -27.21 5.67 -24.11
C GLY A 186 -26.23 5.49 -22.94
N ILE A 187 -24.99 5.04 -23.20
CA ILE A 187 -23.95 4.90 -22.19
C ILE A 187 -22.95 6.04 -22.38
N ASP A 188 -23.16 7.18 -21.74
CA ASP A 188 -22.31 8.37 -21.91
C ASP A 188 -20.92 8.23 -21.26
N GLU A 189 -20.83 7.49 -20.15
CA GLU A 189 -19.63 7.42 -19.32
C GLU A 189 -19.45 6.02 -18.72
N ILE A 190 -18.20 5.61 -18.55
CA ILE A 190 -17.80 4.43 -17.78
C ILE A 190 -16.99 4.90 -16.58
N SER A 191 -17.41 4.55 -15.37
CA SER A 191 -16.74 4.97 -14.13
C SER A 191 -16.04 3.79 -13.43
N PRO A 192 -14.82 3.42 -13.81
CA PRO A 192 -14.11 2.31 -13.17
C PRO A 192 -13.82 2.64 -11.70
N VAL A 193 -14.07 1.67 -10.82
CA VAL A 193 -13.72 1.72 -9.39
C VAL A 193 -12.63 0.70 -9.13
N ARG A 194 -11.62 1.13 -8.37
CA ARG A 194 -10.48 0.30 -7.99
C ARG A 194 -10.12 0.45 -6.52
N CYS A 195 -9.58 -0.62 -5.98
CA CYS A 195 -9.12 -0.71 -4.62
C CYS A 195 -7.85 -1.56 -4.58
N GLY A 196 -6.85 -1.06 -3.88
CA GLY A 196 -5.60 -1.76 -3.59
C GLY A 196 -5.32 -1.71 -2.09
N GLN A 197 -4.76 -2.77 -1.55
CA GLN A 197 -4.35 -2.84 -0.15
C GLN A 197 -2.98 -3.50 -0.04
N SER A 198 -2.10 -2.89 0.74
CA SER A 198 -0.76 -3.42 1.01
C SER A 198 -0.53 -3.57 2.50
N GLY A 199 -0.28 -4.81 2.93
CA GLY A 199 0.02 -5.16 4.31
C GLY A 199 1.48 -5.01 4.67
N THR A 200 1.76 -4.66 5.91
CA THR A 200 3.10 -4.71 6.49
C THR A 200 3.27 -6.00 7.29
N PHE A 201 4.35 -6.73 7.00
CA PHE A 201 4.69 -7.96 7.72
C PHE A 201 5.91 -7.77 8.63
N TYR A 202 5.82 -8.30 9.85
CA TYR A 202 6.90 -8.28 10.85
C TYR A 202 6.77 -9.45 11.82
N ASP A 203 7.88 -9.74 12.49
CA ASP A 203 8.00 -10.76 13.52
C ASP A 203 7.37 -10.26 14.83
N VAL A 204 6.33 -10.94 15.28
CA VAL A 204 5.61 -10.61 16.51
C VAL A 204 6.32 -11.27 17.68
N VAL A 205 6.71 -10.43 18.63
CA VAL A 205 7.22 -10.86 19.93
C VAL A 205 6.25 -10.35 20.99
N ARG A 206 5.88 -11.21 21.93
CA ARG A 206 5.04 -10.86 23.08
C ARG A 206 5.47 -11.67 24.29
N ASP A 207 5.63 -11.01 25.42
CA ASP A 207 6.07 -11.60 26.70
C ASP A 207 7.38 -12.40 26.55
N GLY A 208 8.31 -11.90 25.72
CA GLY A 208 9.60 -12.56 25.46
C GLY A 208 9.55 -13.69 24.42
N TRP A 209 8.37 -14.10 23.96
CA TRP A 209 8.19 -15.22 23.04
C TRP A 209 7.98 -14.76 21.60
N PHE A 210 8.73 -15.37 20.68
CA PHE A 210 8.48 -15.23 19.25
C PHE A 210 7.21 -16.01 18.87
N LEU A 211 6.18 -15.28 18.43
CA LEU A 211 4.88 -15.85 18.05
C LEU A 211 4.74 -16.10 16.54
N GLY A 212 5.82 -15.90 15.77
CA GLY A 212 5.79 -15.94 14.32
C GLY A 212 5.63 -14.56 13.69
N ARG A 213 5.19 -14.52 12.44
CA ARG A 213 4.84 -13.27 11.76
C ARG A 213 3.41 -12.85 12.08
N ASN A 214 3.15 -11.54 12.04
CA ASN A 214 1.79 -11.04 12.13
C ASN A 214 0.90 -11.65 11.04
N ARG A 215 -0.39 -11.80 11.36
CA ARG A 215 -1.36 -12.34 10.42
C ARG A 215 -1.53 -11.38 9.23
N PRO A 216 -1.81 -11.91 8.02
CA PRO A 216 -2.20 -11.06 6.91
C PRO A 216 -3.45 -10.26 7.29
N PRO A 217 -3.52 -8.97 6.94
CA PRO A 217 -4.70 -8.17 7.19
C PRO A 217 -5.89 -8.73 6.41
N LEU A 218 -7.10 -8.58 6.96
CA LEU A 218 -8.32 -8.86 6.21
C LEU A 218 -8.41 -7.95 4.98
N ASP A 219 -9.14 -8.41 3.97
CA ASP A 219 -9.34 -7.66 2.72
C ASP A 219 -10.34 -6.50 2.94
N ALA A 220 -9.82 -5.28 3.00
CA ALA A 220 -10.56 -4.04 3.14
C ALA A 220 -11.15 -3.52 1.81
N CYS A 221 -10.87 -4.19 0.69
CA CYS A 221 -11.39 -3.92 -0.65
C CYS A 221 -12.62 -4.77 -1.00
N SER A 222 -12.93 -5.80 -0.20
CA SER A 222 -14.08 -6.69 -0.38
C SER A 222 -15.44 -6.12 0.08
N ASN A 223 -15.46 -4.89 0.62
CA ASN A 223 -16.66 -4.19 1.13
C ASN A 223 -17.18 -3.08 0.21
#